data_AF-A0AAV2T374-F1
#
_entry.id   AF-A0AAV2T374-F1
#
_cell.length_a   1.000
_cell.length_b   1.000
_cell.length_c   1.000
_cell.angle_alpha   90.00
_cell.angle_beta   90.00
_cell.angle_gamma   90.00
#
_symmetry.space_group_name_H-M   'P 1'
#
loop_
_entity.id
_entity.type
_entity.pdbx_description
1 polymer ?
#
loop_
_entity_poly.entity_id
_entity_poly.type
_entity_poly.pdbx_seq_one_letter_code
_entity_poly.pdbx_strand_id
1 'polypeptide(L)'
;MTKEGAELDEEEPTRSYAQSSGEWSKSDLTSCTSEIQHKKSLTQPTKKDSQVVKPHKKPKKLLKVPPPCELKEIGDALRDEKQASYERYSKLFEFTNEMSIANDRRGVIKRNRQDFEDRCVNFHQFILDNVSKMRRQQYAYKHNKEQERAGRVELYEINKKIRQTLERRAALQKKLDELEVYQNIIKKTVKLLPKNYIRTNTDAADSLVHRFDILCQMKSTMLQGLYQKQESIQKESRELLDTQLTSTENLLTKCSQLQEYGNQWRKDMELLQHSVEQYERDRERTIEECTRFFTVIRALRNLAEKSANGINSLQRHNLVSQQKVPLLTNFALIVRFLALGSAIRDEITPPMRHRRSTVETSRTETVAYAATAKTRASSQASLDNITNISDVKTHISTR
;
A
#
# COMPACT_ATOMS: atom_id res chain seq x y z
N MET A 1 2.66 15.39 49.89
CA MET A 1 1.86 14.70 50.92
C MET A 1 1.86 13.23 50.56
N THR A 2 2.56 12.44 51.39
CA THR A 2 2.40 10.99 51.69
C THR A 2 1.73 10.12 50.62
N LYS A 3 2.45 9.29 49.84
CA LYS A 3 3.01 7.96 50.18
C LYS A 3 2.07 7.09 51.02
N GLU A 4 1.56 6.03 50.39
CA GLU A 4 1.10 4.71 50.87
C GLU A 4 0.31 4.10 49.70
N GLY A 5 0.45 2.87 49.23
CA GLY A 5 1.01 1.64 49.77
C GLY A 5 0.17 0.47 49.21
N ALA A 6 0.73 -0.74 49.23
CA ALA A 6 0.10 -2.03 48.91
C ALA A 6 0.14 -2.51 47.45
N GLU A 7 1.35 -2.95 47.06
CA GLU A 7 1.56 -4.29 46.49
C GLU A 7 0.81 -5.35 47.32
N LEU A 8 0.07 -6.21 46.65
CA LEU A 8 -0.30 -7.55 47.15
C LEU A 8 -0.15 -8.52 45.98
N ASP A 9 1.03 -9.15 45.96
CA ASP A 9 1.26 -10.44 45.31
C ASP A 9 0.48 -11.51 46.09
N GLU A 10 -0.50 -12.13 45.44
CA GLU A 10 -1.01 -13.44 45.86
C GLU A 10 -0.61 -14.48 44.81
N GLU A 11 0.53 -15.12 45.09
CA GLU A 11 0.83 -16.46 44.59
C GLU A 11 -0.13 -17.46 45.25
N GLU A 12 -0.92 -18.19 44.45
CA GLU A 12 -1.43 -19.51 44.86
C GLU A 12 -1.05 -20.59 43.82
N PRO A 13 -0.61 -21.78 44.28
CA PRO A 13 -0.15 -22.85 43.42
C PRO A 13 -1.29 -23.80 43.05
N THR A 14 -1.81 -23.74 41.82
CA THR A 14 -2.71 -24.79 41.32
C THR A 14 -1.92 -26.02 40.89
N ARG A 15 -1.73 -26.93 41.85
CA ARG A 15 -1.33 -28.32 41.65
C ARG A 15 -2.47 -29.11 40.99
N SER A 16 -2.12 -29.75 39.87
CA SER A 16 -2.63 -31.00 39.29
C SER A 16 -4.08 -31.44 39.57
N TYR A 17 -4.84 -31.70 38.51
CA TYR A 17 -5.41 -33.05 38.31
C TYR A 17 -5.55 -33.32 36.82
N ALA A 18 -4.72 -34.22 36.32
CA ALA A 18 -4.95 -34.91 35.06
C ALA A 18 -6.24 -35.73 35.21
N GLN A 19 -7.28 -35.37 34.45
CA GLN A 19 -8.41 -36.25 34.18
C GLN A 19 -8.45 -36.51 32.68
N SER A 20 -7.80 -37.63 32.33
CA SER A 20 -8.24 -38.59 31.33
C SER A 20 -9.58 -38.23 30.66
N SER A 21 -9.48 -37.71 29.44
CA SER A 21 -10.57 -37.64 28.48
C SER A 21 -10.90 -39.06 28.01
N GLY A 22 -11.70 -39.77 28.80
CA GLY A 22 -12.44 -40.93 28.31
C GLY A 22 -13.52 -40.44 27.35
N GLU A 23 -13.26 -40.54 26.05
CA GLU A 23 -14.26 -40.48 25.01
C GLU A 23 -15.27 -41.62 25.23
N TRP A 24 -16.38 -41.33 25.89
CA TRP A 24 -17.57 -42.17 25.78
C TRP A 24 -18.31 -41.70 24.55
N SER A 25 -18.00 -42.35 23.43
CA SER A 25 -18.71 -42.17 22.18
C SER A 25 -20.20 -42.40 22.43
N LYS A 26 -20.98 -41.37 22.11
CA LYS A 26 -22.44 -41.36 22.11
C LYS A 26 -22.93 -42.21 20.93
N SER A 27 -23.00 -43.51 21.13
CA SER A 27 -23.80 -44.41 20.31
C SER A 27 -24.27 -45.50 21.25
N ASP A 28 -25.57 -45.51 21.52
CA ASP A 28 -26.36 -46.53 22.25
C ASP A 28 -27.17 -45.92 23.40
N LEU A 29 -28.05 -44.96 23.11
CA LEU A 29 -29.18 -44.61 23.99
C LEU A 29 -30.28 -43.85 23.23
N THR A 30 -30.64 -44.37 22.06
CA THR A 30 -31.89 -44.03 21.38
C THR A 30 -32.44 -45.27 20.68
N SER A 31 -33.05 -46.18 21.43
CA SER A 31 -34.12 -47.07 20.95
C SER A 31 -34.67 -47.90 22.12
N CYS A 32 -35.62 -47.34 22.85
CA CYS A 32 -36.60 -48.09 23.64
C CYS A 32 -37.67 -47.11 24.18
N THR A 33 -38.36 -46.44 23.26
CA THR A 33 -39.63 -45.74 23.54
C THR A 33 -40.58 -45.96 22.37
N SER A 34 -40.88 -47.22 22.09
CA SER A 34 -42.03 -47.59 21.27
C SER A 34 -42.42 -49.03 21.59
N GLU A 35 -43.24 -49.21 22.62
CA GLU A 35 -44.32 -50.22 22.68
C GLU A 35 -44.87 -50.28 24.11
N ILE A 36 -46.15 -50.64 24.21
CA ILE A 36 -46.97 -50.71 25.43
C ILE A 36 -47.76 -49.41 25.72
N GLN A 37 -48.52 -48.97 24.70
CA GLN A 37 -49.92 -48.59 24.93
C GLN A 37 -50.80 -49.57 24.14
N HIS A 38 -51.41 -50.52 24.85
CA HIS A 38 -52.74 -51.12 24.60
C HIS A 38 -52.82 -52.48 25.31
N LYS A 39 -53.34 -52.48 26.54
CA LYS A 39 -54.23 -53.53 27.09
C LYS A 39 -54.73 -53.08 28.46
N LYS A 40 -55.67 -52.13 28.44
CA LYS A 40 -56.68 -51.94 29.47
C LYS A 40 -57.90 -52.77 29.05
N SER A 41 -58.04 -53.95 29.62
CA SER A 41 -59.32 -54.65 29.80
C SER A 41 -59.06 -55.74 30.84
N LEU A 42 -59.41 -55.45 32.08
CA LEU A 42 -60.64 -55.94 32.71
C LEU A 42 -60.40 -57.32 33.33
N THR A 43 -60.04 -57.32 34.62
CA THR A 43 -60.20 -58.50 35.47
C THR A 43 -60.59 -58.01 36.85
N GLN A 44 -61.89 -57.84 37.05
CA GLN A 44 -62.46 -57.84 38.39
C GLN A 44 -62.71 -59.28 38.85
N PRO A 45 -62.66 -59.52 40.17
CA PRO A 45 -62.95 -60.80 40.78
C PRO A 45 -64.46 -60.98 41.04
N THR A 46 -64.81 -62.19 41.46
CA THR A 46 -66.07 -62.65 42.12
C THR A 46 -67.14 -63.33 41.25
N LYS A 47 -67.39 -64.59 41.59
CA LYS A 47 -68.68 -65.31 41.84
C LYS A 47 -68.45 -66.80 41.49
N LYS A 48 -68.34 -67.69 42.49
CA LYS A 48 -69.46 -68.47 43.06
C LYS A 48 -70.37 -69.03 41.97
N ASP A 49 -70.21 -70.32 41.68
CA ASP A 49 -71.25 -71.31 41.33
C ASP A 49 -70.59 -72.70 41.41
N SER A 50 -70.88 -73.54 42.41
CA SER A 50 -72.09 -74.38 42.54
C SER A 50 -72.23 -75.42 41.43
N GLN A 51 -71.48 -76.53 41.51
CA GLN A 51 -71.87 -77.84 40.96
C GLN A 51 -71.45 -78.93 41.96
N VAL A 52 -72.32 -79.30 42.91
CA VAL A 52 -73.25 -80.44 42.82
C VAL A 52 -72.53 -81.76 42.51
N VAL A 53 -71.87 -82.31 43.53
CA VAL A 53 -71.48 -83.74 43.57
C VAL A 53 -72.74 -84.54 43.94
N LYS A 54 -73.26 -85.32 42.98
CA LYS A 54 -74.40 -86.22 43.18
C LYS A 54 -74.00 -87.44 44.04
N PRO A 55 -74.82 -87.83 45.03
CA PRO A 55 -74.62 -89.04 45.83
C PRO A 55 -75.41 -90.21 45.22
N HIS A 56 -74.79 -91.38 45.01
CA HIS A 56 -75.56 -92.59 44.74
C HIS A 56 -74.98 -93.87 45.37
N LYS A 57 -75.78 -94.36 46.33
CA LYS A 57 -76.28 -95.74 46.44
C LYS A 57 -75.28 -96.85 46.78
N LYS A 58 -75.34 -97.23 48.06
CA LYS A 58 -75.18 -98.59 48.59
C LYS A 58 -75.84 -99.64 47.67
N PRO A 59 -75.32 -100.88 47.66
CA PRO A 59 -76.19 -102.00 47.97
C PRO A 59 -75.61 -102.89 49.08
N LYS A 60 -76.44 -103.09 50.11
CA LYS A 60 -76.32 -104.20 51.06
C LYS A 60 -76.42 -105.51 50.29
N LYS A 61 -75.45 -106.41 50.43
CA LYS A 61 -75.65 -107.84 50.16
C LYS A 61 -75.44 -108.62 51.45
N LEU A 62 -76.52 -109.32 51.80
CA LEU A 62 -76.70 -110.22 52.93
C LEU A 62 -75.67 -111.35 52.87
N LEU A 63 -74.92 -111.54 53.95
CA LEU A 63 -74.11 -112.74 54.17
C LEU A 63 -74.82 -113.63 55.18
N LYS A 64 -74.93 -114.91 54.82
CA LYS A 64 -75.69 -115.98 55.48
C LYS A 64 -75.09 -116.34 56.85
N VAL A 65 -75.98 -116.61 57.80
CA VAL A 65 -75.72 -117.21 59.11
C VAL A 65 -75.56 -118.74 58.97
N PRO A 66 -74.51 -119.37 59.55
CA PRO A 66 -74.47 -120.80 59.87
C PRO A 66 -74.80 -121.09 61.35
N PRO A 67 -75.06 -122.36 61.69
CA PRO A 67 -75.90 -122.81 62.81
C PRO A 67 -75.18 -122.94 64.16
N PRO A 68 -75.92 -123.18 65.26
CA PRO A 68 -75.53 -122.85 66.63
C PRO A 68 -74.88 -124.03 67.36
N CYS A 69 -73.70 -123.84 67.95
CA CYS A 69 -73.21 -124.66 69.06
C CYS A 69 -72.29 -123.83 69.98
N GLU A 70 -72.53 -123.98 71.28
CA GLU A 70 -71.57 -123.93 72.39
C GLU A 70 -71.12 -122.55 72.93
N LEU A 71 -72.05 -122.00 73.73
CA LEU A 71 -71.85 -120.98 74.75
C LEU A 71 -70.81 -121.41 75.81
N LYS A 72 -69.62 -120.78 75.78
CA LYS A 72 -68.99 -120.08 76.94
C LYS A 72 -67.59 -119.52 76.66
N GLU A 73 -66.92 -119.89 75.57
CA GLU A 73 -65.59 -119.33 75.18
C GLU A 73 -65.67 -118.14 74.20
N ILE A 74 -66.83 -117.90 73.59
CA ILE A 74 -67.10 -116.76 72.67
C ILE A 74 -67.12 -115.42 73.42
N GLY A 75 -67.41 -115.42 74.73
CA GLY A 75 -67.47 -114.20 75.53
C GLY A 75 -66.13 -113.51 75.72
N ASP A 76 -65.04 -114.27 75.84
CA ASP A 76 -63.68 -113.75 75.99
C ASP A 76 -63.06 -113.40 74.64
N ALA A 77 -63.28 -114.21 73.60
CA ALA A 77 -62.87 -113.87 72.23
C ALA A 77 -63.57 -112.60 71.70
N LEU A 78 -64.85 -112.36 72.01
CA LEU A 78 -65.53 -111.10 71.70
C LEU A 78 -65.00 -109.92 72.53
N ARG A 79 -64.55 -110.14 73.77
CA ARG A 79 -63.94 -109.10 74.61
C ARG A 79 -62.57 -108.71 74.05
N ASP A 80 -61.75 -109.66 73.65
CA ASP A 80 -60.43 -109.44 73.06
C ASP A 80 -60.52 -108.84 71.65
N GLU A 81 -61.48 -109.28 70.81
CA GLU A 81 -61.74 -108.66 69.50
C GLU A 81 -62.26 -107.23 69.65
N LYS A 82 -63.09 -106.97 70.67
CA LYS A 82 -63.56 -105.62 71.00
C LYS A 82 -62.43 -104.74 71.54
N GLN A 83 -61.53 -105.29 72.36
CA GLN A 83 -60.36 -104.58 72.89
C GLN A 83 -59.33 -104.29 71.79
N ALA A 84 -59.00 -105.26 70.93
CA ALA A 84 -58.13 -105.08 69.78
C ALA A 84 -58.73 -104.10 68.75
N SER A 85 -60.05 -104.13 68.56
CA SER A 85 -60.75 -103.13 67.75
C SER A 85 -60.62 -101.74 68.39
N TYR A 86 -60.81 -101.61 69.70
CA TYR A 86 -60.66 -100.35 70.42
C TYR A 86 -59.25 -99.78 70.34
N GLU A 87 -58.22 -100.61 70.54
CA GLU A 87 -56.81 -100.22 70.38
C GLU A 87 -56.48 -99.83 68.93
N ARG A 88 -57.01 -100.55 67.95
CA ARG A 88 -56.85 -100.20 66.54
C ARG A 88 -57.52 -98.86 66.22
N TYR A 89 -58.71 -98.60 66.76
CA TYR A 89 -59.38 -97.31 66.64
C TYR A 89 -58.60 -96.18 67.34
N SER A 90 -58.04 -96.42 68.53
CA SER A 90 -57.21 -95.45 69.25
C SER A 90 -55.94 -95.10 68.48
N LYS A 91 -55.21 -96.10 67.97
CA LYS A 91 -54.01 -95.88 67.13
C LYS A 91 -54.34 -95.20 65.81
N LEU A 92 -55.47 -95.53 65.18
CA LEU A 92 -55.93 -94.82 63.99
C LEU A 92 -56.24 -93.36 64.33
N PHE A 93 -56.90 -93.11 65.46
CA PHE A 93 -57.23 -91.77 65.93
C PHE A 93 -55.97 -90.94 66.20
N GLU A 94 -54.98 -91.50 66.91
CA GLU A 94 -53.67 -90.89 67.15
C GLU A 94 -52.95 -90.57 65.84
N PHE A 95 -52.86 -91.51 64.91
CA PHE A 95 -52.25 -91.28 63.60
C PHE A 95 -52.98 -90.20 62.79
N THR A 96 -54.32 -90.19 62.81
CA THR A 96 -55.09 -89.13 62.14
C THR A 96 -54.89 -87.77 62.80
N ASN A 97 -54.74 -87.73 64.13
CA ASN A 97 -54.46 -86.51 64.86
C ASN A 97 -53.03 -86.01 64.56
N GLU A 98 -52.03 -86.88 64.55
CA GLU A 98 -50.66 -86.55 64.13
C GLU A 98 -50.60 -86.07 62.68
N MET A 99 -51.33 -86.71 61.76
CA MET A 99 -51.47 -86.25 60.38
C MET A 99 -52.15 -84.90 60.29
N SER A 100 -53.18 -84.63 61.10
CA SER A 100 -53.81 -83.31 61.18
C SER A 100 -52.82 -82.25 61.66
N ILE A 101 -52.09 -82.52 62.74
CA ILE A 101 -51.06 -81.62 63.30
C ILE A 101 -49.93 -81.39 62.27
N ALA A 102 -49.46 -82.43 61.59
CA ALA A 102 -48.43 -82.33 60.56
C ALA A 102 -48.93 -81.52 59.35
N ASN A 103 -50.20 -81.70 58.95
CA ASN A 103 -50.82 -80.92 57.89
C ASN A 103 -50.99 -79.44 58.29
N ASP A 104 -51.38 -79.16 59.53
CA ASP A 104 -51.46 -77.80 60.06
C ASP A 104 -50.09 -77.13 60.10
N ARG A 105 -49.04 -77.85 60.53
CA ARG A 105 -47.64 -77.38 60.49
C ARG A 105 -47.19 -77.07 59.06
N ARG A 106 -47.50 -77.94 58.09
CA ARG A 106 -47.22 -77.67 56.67
C ARG A 106 -47.98 -76.43 56.17
N GLY A 107 -49.23 -76.25 56.61
CA GLY A 107 -50.03 -75.06 56.34
C GLY A 107 -49.36 -73.78 56.86
N VAL A 108 -48.87 -73.78 58.10
CA VAL A 108 -48.14 -72.66 58.70
C VAL A 108 -46.83 -72.38 57.95
N ILE A 109 -46.03 -73.40 57.65
CA ILE A 109 -44.78 -73.24 56.91
C ILE A 109 -45.04 -72.66 55.51
N LYS A 110 -46.08 -73.13 54.82
CA LYS A 110 -46.46 -72.60 53.50
C LYS A 110 -46.86 -71.13 53.56
N ARG A 111 -47.63 -70.72 54.59
CA ARG A 111 -47.99 -69.31 54.82
C ARG A 111 -46.74 -68.47 55.11
N ASN A 112 -45.88 -68.92 56.03
CA ASN A 112 -44.64 -68.21 56.36
C ASN A 112 -43.71 -68.06 55.14
N ARG A 113 -43.65 -69.08 54.28
CA ARG A 113 -42.90 -69.02 53.02
C ARG A 113 -43.50 -67.98 52.08
N GLN A 114 -44.82 -67.97 51.91
CA GLN A 114 -45.49 -66.96 51.07
C GLN A 114 -45.26 -65.55 51.62
N ASP A 115 -45.43 -65.34 52.93
CA ASP A 115 -45.19 -64.06 53.58
C ASP A 115 -43.74 -63.59 53.39
N PHE A 116 -42.78 -64.52 53.41
CA PHE A 116 -41.38 -64.21 53.14
C PHE A 116 -41.15 -63.83 51.67
N GLU A 117 -41.71 -64.59 50.72
CA GLU A 117 -41.65 -64.27 49.29
C GLU A 117 -42.27 -62.90 48.99
N ASP A 118 -43.42 -62.58 49.58
CA ASP A 118 -44.09 -61.28 49.45
C ASP A 118 -43.24 -60.15 50.04
N ARG A 119 -42.60 -60.37 51.21
CA ARG A 119 -41.65 -59.41 51.79
C ARG A 119 -40.44 -59.20 50.87
N CYS A 120 -39.88 -60.25 50.30
CA CYS A 120 -38.76 -60.14 49.36
C CYS A 120 -39.13 -59.30 48.14
N VAL A 121 -40.32 -59.49 47.57
CA VAL A 121 -40.81 -58.67 46.44
C VAL A 121 -40.98 -57.22 46.86
N ASN A 122 -41.60 -56.96 48.02
CA ASN A 122 -41.77 -55.60 48.54
C ASN A 122 -40.43 -54.90 48.81
N PHE A 123 -39.46 -55.61 49.40
CA PHE A 123 -38.12 -55.07 49.61
C PHE A 123 -37.40 -54.79 48.28
N HIS A 124 -37.53 -55.67 47.29
CA HIS A 124 -36.96 -55.44 45.98
C HIS A 124 -37.55 -54.18 45.32
N GLN A 125 -38.88 -54.02 45.36
CA GLN A 125 -39.55 -52.82 44.85
C GLN A 125 -39.11 -51.57 45.60
N PHE A 126 -39.01 -51.63 46.94
CA PHE A 126 -38.52 -50.53 47.75
C PHE A 126 -37.09 -50.11 47.36
N ILE A 127 -36.20 -51.07 47.10
CA ILE A 127 -34.83 -50.79 46.64
C ILE A 127 -34.87 -50.10 45.27
N LEU A 128 -35.65 -50.61 44.32
CA LEU A 128 -35.79 -50.00 42.99
C LEU A 128 -36.34 -48.56 43.06
N ASP A 129 -37.33 -48.32 43.91
CA ASP A 129 -37.90 -46.99 44.12
C ASP A 129 -36.87 -46.02 44.72
N ASN A 130 -36.09 -46.48 45.70
CA ASN A 130 -35.03 -45.65 46.31
C ASN A 130 -33.89 -45.35 45.32
N VAL A 131 -33.44 -46.34 44.55
CA VAL A 131 -32.44 -46.12 43.49
C VAL A 131 -32.98 -45.13 42.45
N SER A 132 -34.24 -45.25 42.07
CA SER A 132 -34.90 -44.32 41.14
C SER A 132 -35.04 -42.90 41.71
N LYS A 133 -35.31 -42.76 43.02
CA LYS A 133 -35.31 -41.46 43.71
C LYS A 133 -33.90 -40.85 43.74
N MET A 134 -32.89 -41.64 44.10
CA MET A 134 -31.49 -41.19 44.13
C MET A 134 -31.02 -40.72 42.75
N ARG A 135 -31.34 -41.46 41.68
CA ARG A 135 -31.01 -41.05 40.29
C ARG A 135 -31.69 -39.74 39.91
N ARG A 136 -32.97 -39.55 40.25
CA ARG A 136 -33.70 -38.30 39.99
C ARG A 136 -33.09 -37.11 40.75
N GLN A 137 -32.74 -37.29 42.00
CA GLN A 137 -32.06 -36.25 42.80
C GLN A 137 -30.69 -35.90 42.23
N GLN A 138 -29.91 -36.89 41.82
CA GLN A 138 -28.61 -36.67 41.18
C GLN A 138 -28.75 -35.91 39.87
N TYR A 139 -29.76 -36.24 39.05
CA TYR A 139 -30.06 -35.51 37.82
C TYR A 139 -30.45 -34.06 38.11
N ALA A 140 -31.39 -33.84 39.04
CA ALA A 140 -31.81 -32.50 39.45
C ALA A 140 -30.63 -31.66 39.96
N TYR A 141 -29.74 -32.25 40.76
CA TYR A 141 -28.53 -31.59 41.25
C TYR A 141 -27.58 -31.21 40.11
N LYS A 142 -27.30 -32.14 39.18
CA LYS A 142 -26.44 -31.86 38.01
C LYS A 142 -27.02 -30.73 37.15
N HIS A 143 -28.32 -30.83 36.84
CA HIS A 143 -29.02 -29.83 36.05
C HIS A 143 -29.02 -28.45 36.72
N ASN A 144 -29.32 -28.37 38.03
CA ASN A 144 -29.28 -27.10 38.76
C ASN A 144 -27.87 -26.49 38.78
N LYS A 145 -26.83 -27.32 38.91
CA LYS A 145 -25.43 -26.87 38.86
C LYS A 145 -25.03 -26.34 37.48
N GLU A 146 -25.55 -26.95 36.41
CA GLU A 146 -25.36 -26.46 35.04
C GLU A 146 -26.08 -25.12 34.82
N GLN A 147 -27.33 -25.00 35.27
CA GLN A 147 -28.08 -23.74 35.22
C GLN A 147 -27.40 -22.62 36.02
N GLU A 148 -26.89 -22.93 37.21
CA GLU A 148 -26.15 -21.96 38.02
C GLU A 148 -24.89 -21.47 37.30
N ARG A 149 -24.13 -22.37 36.67
CA ARG A 149 -22.95 -22.00 35.87
C ARG A 149 -23.34 -21.12 34.69
N ALA A 150 -24.40 -21.48 33.96
CA ALA A 150 -24.90 -20.67 32.84
C ALA A 150 -25.30 -19.26 33.33
N GLY A 151 -26.06 -19.18 34.43
CA GLY A 151 -26.46 -17.90 35.03
C GLY A 151 -25.29 -17.04 35.48
N ARG A 152 -24.21 -17.63 36.03
CA ARG A 152 -22.99 -16.87 36.38
C ARG A 152 -22.31 -16.27 35.15
N VAL A 153 -22.23 -17.02 34.05
CA VAL A 153 -21.64 -16.54 32.79
C VAL A 153 -22.48 -15.41 32.19
N GLU A 154 -23.80 -15.58 32.15
CA GLU A 154 -24.72 -14.55 31.67
C GLU A 154 -24.63 -13.28 32.51
N LEU A 155 -24.61 -13.41 33.84
CA LEU A 155 -24.45 -12.28 34.75
C LEU A 155 -23.12 -11.54 34.53
N TYR A 156 -22.03 -12.28 34.30
CA TYR A 156 -20.74 -11.70 33.98
C TYR A 156 -20.78 -10.90 32.68
N GLU A 157 -21.40 -11.44 31.62
CA GLU A 157 -21.54 -10.75 30.33
C GLU A 157 -22.45 -9.51 30.43
N ILE A 158 -23.54 -9.58 31.20
CA ILE A 158 -24.39 -8.42 31.48
C ILE A 158 -23.59 -7.34 32.21
N ASN A 159 -22.85 -7.69 33.26
CA ASN A 159 -22.02 -6.75 34.01
C ASN A 159 -20.91 -6.14 33.15
N LYS A 160 -20.33 -6.90 32.22
CA LYS A 160 -19.37 -6.39 31.23
C LYS A 160 -20.01 -5.35 30.31
N LYS A 161 -21.20 -5.61 29.77
CA LYS A 161 -21.94 -4.66 28.93
C LYS A 161 -22.33 -3.38 29.69
N ILE A 162 -22.73 -3.52 30.96
CA ILE A 162 -23.04 -2.37 31.83
C ILE A 162 -21.80 -1.49 31.99
N ARG A 163 -20.63 -2.06 32.31
CA ARG A 163 -19.38 -1.31 32.45
C ARG A 163 -19.02 -0.56 31.17
N GLN A 164 -19.04 -1.23 30.02
CA GLN A 164 -18.78 -0.61 28.72
C GLN A 164 -19.75 0.55 28.42
N THR A 165 -21.03 0.39 28.77
CA THR A 165 -22.04 1.43 28.57
C THR A 165 -21.80 2.63 29.49
N LEU A 166 -21.41 2.41 30.74
CA LEU A 166 -21.06 3.47 31.68
C LEU A 166 -19.82 4.24 31.25
N GLU A 167 -18.77 3.53 30.81
CA GLU A 167 -17.56 4.15 30.23
C GLU A 167 -17.89 5.01 29.01
N ARG A 168 -18.70 4.48 28.08
CA ARG A 168 -19.17 5.24 26.92
C ARG A 168 -19.98 6.47 27.32
N ARG A 169 -20.86 6.35 28.32
CA ARG A 169 -21.63 7.48 28.85
C ARG A 169 -20.70 8.55 29.42
N ALA A 170 -19.71 8.18 30.21
CA ALA A 170 -18.74 9.13 30.78
C ALA A 170 -17.94 9.84 29.68
N ALA A 171 -17.49 9.11 28.66
CA ALA A 171 -16.79 9.70 27.52
C ALA A 171 -17.68 10.67 26.71
N LEU A 172 -18.95 10.32 26.51
CA LEU A 172 -19.90 11.21 25.84
C LEU A 172 -20.24 12.44 26.68
N GLN A 173 -20.35 12.30 28.00
CA GLN A 173 -20.56 13.43 28.90
C GLN A 173 -19.40 14.42 28.83
N LYS A 174 -18.16 13.92 28.88
CA LYS A 174 -16.98 14.78 28.73
C LYS A 174 -16.99 15.55 27.40
N LYS A 175 -17.35 14.88 26.29
CA LYS A 175 -17.50 15.54 24.98
C LYS A 175 -18.61 16.59 24.98
N LEU A 176 -19.71 16.34 25.69
CA LEU A 176 -20.80 17.30 25.83
C LEU A 176 -20.32 18.54 26.58
N ASP A 177 -19.62 18.35 27.71
CA ASP A 177 -19.07 19.45 28.51
C ASP A 177 -18.04 20.27 27.69
N GLU A 178 -17.21 19.62 26.87
CA GLU A 178 -16.30 20.28 25.93
C GLU A 178 -17.06 21.08 24.84
N LEU A 179 -18.12 20.51 24.28
CA LEU A 179 -18.96 21.16 23.25
C LEU A 179 -19.79 22.33 23.80
N GLU A 180 -20.17 22.28 25.07
CA GLU A 180 -20.93 23.34 25.73
C GLU A 180 -20.14 24.67 25.74
N VAL A 181 -18.81 24.61 25.90
CA VAL A 181 -17.95 25.79 25.81
C VAL A 181 -18.08 26.45 24.43
N TYR A 182 -18.01 25.67 23.36
CA TYR A 182 -18.16 26.18 21.99
C TYR A 182 -19.58 26.68 21.71
N GLN A 183 -20.60 25.99 22.20
CA GLN A 183 -21.99 26.43 22.10
C GLN A 183 -22.17 27.80 22.77
N ASN A 184 -21.59 27.99 23.95
CA ASN A 184 -21.63 29.26 24.68
C ASN A 184 -20.90 30.38 23.92
N ILE A 185 -19.77 30.07 23.27
CA ILE A 185 -19.07 31.03 22.40
C ILE A 185 -19.97 31.43 21.22
N ILE A 186 -20.55 30.47 20.50
CA ILE A 186 -21.44 30.75 19.36
C ILE A 186 -22.63 31.60 19.82
N LYS A 187 -23.28 31.25 20.92
CA LYS A 187 -24.38 32.04 21.50
C LYS A 187 -23.96 33.47 21.84
N LYS A 188 -22.75 33.67 22.41
CA LYS A 188 -22.21 35.01 22.67
C LYS A 188 -21.94 35.78 21.37
N THR A 189 -21.34 35.12 20.38
CA THR A 189 -21.04 35.75 19.08
C THR A 189 -22.32 36.15 18.36
N VAL A 190 -23.34 35.30 18.34
CA VAL A 190 -24.64 35.62 17.73
C VAL A 190 -25.27 36.88 18.36
N LYS A 191 -25.12 37.07 19.68
CA LYS A 191 -25.61 38.28 20.37
C LYS A 191 -24.86 39.56 19.97
N LEU A 192 -23.60 39.46 19.56
CA LEU A 192 -22.78 40.60 19.11
C LEU A 192 -23.08 40.99 17.66
N LEU A 193 -23.72 40.13 16.88
CA LEU A 193 -24.02 40.39 15.48
C LEU A 193 -25.16 41.41 15.35
N PRO A 194 -25.11 42.32 14.36
CA PRO A 194 -26.21 43.23 14.07
C PRO A 194 -27.52 42.47 13.81
N LYS A 195 -28.65 43.07 14.20
CA LYS A 195 -29.98 42.54 13.90
C LYS A 195 -30.10 42.34 12.38
N ASN A 196 -30.59 41.17 11.95
CA ASN A 196 -30.74 40.73 10.55
C ASN A 196 -29.44 40.35 9.80
N TYR A 197 -28.27 40.27 10.46
CA TYR A 197 -27.04 39.81 9.81
C TYR A 197 -27.11 38.35 9.31
N ILE A 198 -27.91 37.53 10.01
CA ILE A 198 -28.24 36.16 9.61
C ILE A 198 -29.71 36.13 9.22
N ARG A 199 -30.01 35.57 8.04
CA ARG A 199 -31.38 35.44 7.54
C ARG A 199 -32.19 34.58 8.51
N THR A 200 -33.41 35.02 8.81
CA THR A 200 -34.31 34.42 9.82
C THR A 200 -34.75 32.99 9.52
N ASN A 201 -34.47 32.47 8.32
CA ASN A 201 -34.98 31.17 7.86
C ASN A 201 -34.06 29.99 8.20
N THR A 202 -32.88 30.24 8.78
CA THR A 202 -31.89 29.21 9.17
C THR A 202 -31.40 29.47 10.59
N ASP A 203 -31.01 28.42 11.33
CA ASP A 203 -30.39 28.61 12.65
C ASP A 203 -29.18 29.55 12.53
N ALA A 204 -29.16 30.56 13.39
CA ALA A 204 -28.10 31.56 13.45
C ALA A 204 -26.74 30.92 13.73
N ALA A 205 -26.70 29.86 14.54
CA ALA A 205 -25.48 29.12 14.82
C ALA A 205 -24.93 28.44 13.55
N ASP A 206 -25.76 27.68 12.85
CA ASP A 206 -25.36 26.93 11.66
C ASP A 206 -24.91 27.85 10.52
N SER A 207 -25.62 28.96 10.30
CA SER A 207 -25.22 29.94 9.28
C SER A 207 -23.87 30.57 9.59
N LEU A 208 -23.57 30.84 10.87
CA LEU A 208 -22.29 31.39 11.30
C LEU A 208 -21.16 30.38 11.11
N VAL A 209 -21.37 29.12 11.48
CA VAL A 209 -20.39 28.03 11.29
C VAL A 209 -20.10 27.82 9.81
N HIS A 210 -21.12 27.80 8.96
CA HIS A 210 -20.94 27.62 7.51
C HIS A 210 -20.15 28.79 6.88
N ARG A 211 -20.45 30.04 7.29
CA ARG A 211 -19.65 31.19 6.83
C ARG A 211 -18.21 31.11 7.29
N PHE A 212 -17.98 30.69 8.54
CA PHE A 212 -16.62 30.50 9.05
C PHE A 212 -15.86 29.44 8.25
N ASP A 213 -16.51 28.33 7.91
CA ASP A 213 -15.91 27.28 7.07
C ASP A 213 -15.55 27.81 5.67
N ILE A 214 -16.46 28.51 5.00
CA ILE A 214 -16.18 29.16 3.71
C ILE A 214 -15.01 30.14 3.82
N LEU A 215 -14.96 30.96 4.87
CA LEU A 215 -13.86 31.92 5.07
C LEU A 215 -12.52 31.21 5.33
N CYS A 216 -12.52 30.11 6.08
CA CYS A 216 -11.33 29.28 6.31
C CYS A 216 -10.84 28.64 5.00
N GLN A 217 -11.76 28.09 4.20
CA GLN A 217 -11.43 27.54 2.88
C GLN A 217 -10.87 28.64 1.97
N MET A 218 -11.53 29.79 1.88
CA MET A 218 -11.07 30.91 1.07
C MET A 218 -9.69 31.41 1.50
N LYS A 219 -9.44 31.54 2.81
CA LYS A 219 -8.12 31.87 3.35
C LYS A 219 -7.07 30.85 2.92
N SER A 220 -7.38 29.56 3.02
CA SER A 220 -6.45 28.49 2.62
C SER A 220 -6.11 28.56 1.13
N THR A 221 -7.12 28.72 0.27
CA THR A 221 -6.93 28.86 -1.18
C THR A 221 -6.13 30.12 -1.54
N MET A 222 -6.42 31.25 -0.88
CA MET A 222 -5.66 32.49 -1.09
C MET A 222 -4.19 32.34 -0.68
N LEU A 223 -3.92 31.72 0.48
CA LEU A 223 -2.55 31.46 0.92
C LEU A 223 -1.80 30.55 -0.06
N GLN A 224 -2.44 29.47 -0.53
CA GLN A 224 -1.87 28.59 -1.53
C GLN A 224 -1.54 29.33 -2.83
N GLY A 225 -2.46 30.17 -3.32
CA GLY A 225 -2.23 30.98 -4.51
C GLY A 225 -1.10 32.00 -4.33
N LEU A 226 -0.94 32.58 -3.14
CA LEU A 226 0.19 33.46 -2.82
C LEU A 226 1.52 32.71 -2.85
N TYR A 227 1.58 31.51 -2.27
CA TYR A 227 2.79 30.69 -2.31
C TYR A 227 3.18 30.29 -3.74
N GLN A 228 2.20 29.90 -4.56
CA GLN A 228 2.45 29.58 -5.97
C GLN A 228 2.98 30.79 -6.76
N LYS A 229 2.42 31.98 -6.54
CA LYS A 229 2.93 33.21 -7.15
C LYS A 229 4.35 33.55 -6.68
N GLN A 230 4.62 33.39 -5.39
CA GLN A 230 5.95 33.59 -4.84
C GLN A 230 6.97 32.64 -5.47
N GLU A 231 6.61 31.37 -5.66
CA GLU A 231 7.46 30.38 -6.32
C GLU A 231 7.70 30.74 -7.80
N SER A 232 6.66 31.18 -8.53
CA SER A 232 6.81 31.65 -9.92
C SER A 232 7.78 32.82 -10.03
N ILE A 233 7.63 33.82 -9.15
CA ILE A 233 8.53 34.99 -9.12
C ILE A 233 9.97 34.57 -8.82
N GLN A 234 10.17 33.65 -7.88
CA GLN A 234 11.51 33.14 -7.56
C GLN A 234 12.11 32.38 -8.75
N LYS A 235 11.30 31.62 -9.49
CA LYS A 235 11.74 30.92 -10.70
C LYS A 235 12.12 31.90 -11.81
N GLU A 236 11.25 32.85 -12.13
CA GLU A 236 11.51 33.91 -13.11
C GLU A 236 12.75 34.74 -12.74
N SER A 237 12.94 35.06 -11.46
CA SER A 237 14.13 35.76 -10.98
C SER A 237 15.41 34.94 -11.18
N ARG A 238 15.37 33.61 -11.01
CA ARG A 238 16.52 32.73 -11.27
C ARG A 238 16.83 32.66 -12.76
N GLU A 239 15.81 32.51 -13.61
CA GLU A 239 15.95 32.51 -15.07
C GLU A 239 16.52 33.85 -15.58
N LEU A 240 16.09 34.98 -15.00
CA LEU A 240 16.64 36.29 -15.33
C LEU A 240 18.13 36.40 -14.94
N LEU A 241 18.51 35.91 -13.77
CA LEU A 241 19.92 35.89 -13.36
C LEU A 241 20.77 34.99 -14.27
N ASP A 242 20.26 33.83 -14.64
CA ASP A 242 20.95 32.88 -15.52
C ASP A 242 21.15 33.44 -16.94
N THR A 243 20.12 34.08 -17.49
CA THR A 243 20.20 34.78 -18.79
C THR A 243 21.15 35.97 -18.75
N GLN A 244 21.16 36.73 -17.64
CA GLN A 244 22.13 37.80 -17.43
C GLN A 244 23.56 37.26 -17.38
N LEU A 245 23.81 36.20 -16.61
CA LEU A 245 25.13 35.57 -16.53
C LEU A 245 25.59 35.09 -17.91
N THR A 246 24.74 34.33 -18.61
CA THR A 246 25.01 33.85 -19.97
C THR A 246 25.29 35.01 -20.95
N SER A 247 24.55 36.12 -20.84
CA SER A 247 24.79 37.32 -21.65
C SER A 247 26.15 37.95 -21.35
N THR A 248 26.54 38.05 -20.08
CA THR A 248 27.85 38.58 -19.69
C THR A 248 29.00 37.68 -20.13
N GLU A 249 28.86 36.36 -20.04
CA GLU A 249 29.84 35.39 -20.53
C GLU A 249 30.01 35.47 -22.05
N ASN A 250 28.90 35.59 -22.79
CA ASN A 250 28.93 35.81 -24.24
C ASN A 250 29.63 37.12 -24.60
N LEU A 251 29.36 38.20 -23.88
CA LEU A 251 30.03 39.49 -24.09
C LEU A 251 31.53 39.37 -23.84
N LEU A 252 31.94 38.73 -22.74
CA LEU A 252 33.35 38.50 -22.41
C LEU A 252 34.05 37.69 -23.50
N THR A 253 33.39 36.64 -23.99
CA THR A 253 33.87 35.80 -25.09
C THR A 253 34.05 36.63 -26.37
N LYS A 254 33.09 37.49 -26.70
CA LYS A 254 33.18 38.38 -27.86
C LYS A 254 34.28 39.43 -27.72
N CYS A 255 34.47 39.99 -26.53
CA CYS A 255 35.58 40.89 -26.23
C CYS A 255 36.93 40.17 -26.41
N SER A 256 37.07 38.93 -25.94
CA SER A 256 38.27 38.10 -26.15
C SER A 256 38.55 37.89 -27.64
N GLN A 257 37.53 37.51 -28.42
CA GLN A 257 37.66 37.36 -29.88
C GLN A 257 38.09 38.67 -30.56
N LEU A 258 37.49 39.80 -30.17
CA LEU A 258 37.86 41.11 -30.73
C LEU A 258 39.31 41.48 -30.38
N GLN A 259 39.75 41.18 -29.16
CA GLN A 259 41.14 41.38 -28.73
C GLN A 259 42.10 40.52 -29.56
N GLU A 260 41.76 39.26 -29.84
CA GLU A 260 42.53 38.39 -30.73
C GLU A 260 42.64 38.97 -32.15
N TYR A 261 41.51 39.40 -32.74
CA TYR A 261 41.53 40.06 -34.05
C TYR A 261 42.36 41.35 -34.06
N GLY A 262 42.27 42.17 -33.00
CA GLY A 262 43.09 43.37 -32.85
C GLY A 262 44.59 43.04 -32.73
N ASN A 263 44.95 41.94 -32.06
CA ASN A 263 46.32 41.45 -32.00
C ASN A 263 46.81 40.98 -33.37
N GLN A 264 45.97 40.26 -34.12
CA GLN A 264 46.30 39.80 -35.46
C GLN A 264 46.51 40.97 -36.42
N TRP A 265 45.60 41.94 -36.41
CA TRP A 265 45.73 43.14 -37.23
C TRP A 265 47.01 43.93 -36.93
N ARG A 266 47.40 44.04 -35.65
CA ARG A 266 48.70 44.66 -35.28
C ARG A 266 49.89 43.93 -35.88
N LYS A 267 49.90 42.59 -35.82
CA LYS A 267 50.96 41.77 -36.46
C LYS A 267 50.99 41.98 -37.96
N ASP A 268 49.83 41.98 -38.62
CA ASP A 268 49.74 42.18 -40.06
C ASP A 268 50.22 43.58 -40.47
N MET A 269 49.95 44.59 -39.64
CA MET A 269 50.44 45.96 -39.85
C MET A 269 51.96 46.06 -39.69
N GLU A 270 52.54 45.40 -38.68
CA GLU A 270 54.00 45.31 -38.49
C GLU A 270 54.67 44.60 -39.69
N LEU A 271 54.08 43.49 -40.16
CA LEU A 271 54.55 42.78 -41.35
C LEU A 271 54.49 43.65 -42.61
N LEU A 272 53.38 44.36 -42.82
CA LEU A 272 53.21 45.27 -43.94
C LEU A 272 54.24 46.41 -43.87
N GLN A 273 54.45 47.01 -42.70
CA GLN A 273 55.45 48.05 -42.51
C GLN A 273 56.85 47.53 -42.85
N HIS A 274 57.24 46.36 -42.36
CA HIS A 274 58.52 45.74 -42.72
C HIS A 274 58.66 45.49 -44.22
N SER A 275 57.59 45.05 -44.89
CA SER A 275 57.61 44.84 -46.34
C SER A 275 57.80 46.14 -47.13
N VAL A 276 57.20 47.24 -46.67
CA VAL A 276 57.34 48.58 -47.28
C VAL A 276 58.76 49.12 -47.06
N GLU A 277 59.30 49.00 -45.85
CA GLU A 277 60.68 49.38 -45.55
C GLU A 277 61.68 48.60 -46.41
N GLN A 278 61.44 47.31 -46.63
CA GLN A 278 62.26 46.49 -47.51
C GLN A 278 62.14 46.94 -48.97
N TYR A 279 60.92 47.22 -49.44
CA TYR A 279 60.69 47.75 -50.78
C TYR A 279 61.40 49.08 -51.02
N GLU A 280 61.35 50.02 -50.07
CA GLU A 280 62.06 51.32 -50.19
C GLU A 280 63.58 51.11 -50.22
N ARG A 281 64.14 50.21 -49.40
CA ARG A 281 65.57 49.86 -49.46
C ARG A 281 65.97 49.28 -50.83
N ASP A 282 65.15 48.38 -51.36
CA ASP A 282 65.39 47.77 -52.68
C ASP A 282 65.26 48.82 -53.81
N ARG A 283 64.29 49.75 -53.68
CA ARG A 283 64.11 50.88 -54.60
C ARG A 283 65.31 51.82 -54.58
N GLU A 284 65.81 52.20 -53.41
CA GLU A 284 67.01 53.03 -53.25
C GLU A 284 68.24 52.36 -53.88
N ARG A 285 68.44 51.06 -53.63
CA ARG A 285 69.50 50.27 -54.26
C ARG A 285 69.38 50.29 -55.78
N THR A 286 68.17 50.11 -56.32
CA THR A 286 67.92 50.13 -57.76
C THR A 286 68.20 51.52 -58.36
N ILE A 287 67.80 52.60 -57.68
CA ILE A 287 68.10 53.98 -58.12
C ILE A 287 69.60 54.22 -58.14
N GLU A 288 70.34 53.74 -57.14
CA GLU A 288 71.81 53.86 -57.10
C GLU A 288 72.45 53.08 -58.26
N GLU A 289 72.00 51.87 -58.53
CA GLU A 289 72.45 51.06 -59.68
C GLU A 289 72.16 51.76 -61.02
N CYS A 290 70.95 52.29 -61.20
CA CYS A 290 70.60 53.10 -62.37
C CYS A 290 71.50 54.33 -62.50
N THR A 291 71.79 55.03 -61.39
CA THR A 291 72.66 56.21 -61.39
C THR A 291 74.08 55.86 -61.81
N ARG A 292 74.62 54.73 -61.30
CA ARG A 292 75.93 54.19 -61.71
C ARG A 292 75.93 53.83 -63.20
N PHE A 293 74.88 53.14 -63.68
CA PHE A 293 74.72 52.80 -65.09
C PHE A 293 74.71 54.05 -66.00
N PHE A 294 73.89 55.06 -65.69
CA PHE A 294 73.85 56.30 -66.48
C PHE A 294 75.16 57.09 -66.43
N THR A 295 75.88 57.03 -65.31
CA THR A 295 77.22 57.62 -65.21
C THR A 295 78.20 56.95 -66.17
N VAL A 296 78.16 55.62 -66.30
CA VAL A 296 78.96 54.87 -67.29
C VAL A 296 78.55 55.25 -68.71
N ILE A 297 77.25 55.32 -69.02
CA ILE A 297 76.75 55.75 -70.34
C ILE A 297 77.23 57.16 -70.69
N ARG A 298 77.24 58.09 -69.72
CA ARG A 298 77.75 59.45 -69.92
C ARG A 298 79.25 59.46 -70.18
N ALA A 299 80.03 58.68 -69.43
CA ALA A 299 81.47 58.53 -69.65
C ALA A 299 81.78 57.96 -71.04
N LEU A 300 81.04 56.94 -71.46
CA LEU A 300 81.12 56.39 -72.82
C LEU A 300 80.78 57.48 -73.85
N ARG A 301 79.72 58.26 -73.67
CA ARG A 301 79.36 59.35 -74.61
C ARG A 301 80.48 60.38 -74.73
N ASN A 302 81.05 60.81 -73.61
CA ASN A 302 82.19 61.74 -73.61
C ASN A 302 83.40 61.15 -74.35
N LEU A 303 83.66 59.84 -74.18
CA LEU A 303 84.73 59.15 -74.91
C LEU A 303 84.42 59.06 -76.42
N ALA A 304 83.15 58.82 -76.79
CA ALA A 304 82.67 58.85 -78.17
C ALA A 304 82.94 60.18 -78.84
N GLU A 305 82.57 61.27 -78.17
CA GLU A 305 82.69 62.62 -78.68
C GLU A 305 84.16 62.99 -78.87
N LYS A 306 85.01 62.66 -77.88
CA LYS A 306 86.47 62.79 -78.02
C LYS A 306 87.03 61.94 -79.16
N SER A 307 86.51 60.73 -79.36
CA SER A 307 86.93 59.83 -80.45
C SER A 307 86.50 60.36 -81.82
N ALA A 308 85.28 60.89 -81.96
CA ALA A 308 84.79 61.52 -83.18
C ALA A 308 85.58 62.79 -83.50
N ASN A 309 85.88 63.61 -82.50
CA ASN A 309 86.78 64.75 -82.64
C ASN A 309 88.20 64.33 -83.00
N GLY A 310 88.67 63.19 -82.49
CA GLY A 310 89.93 62.53 -82.85
C GLY A 310 89.96 62.08 -84.32
N ILE A 311 88.90 61.41 -84.81
CA ILE A 311 88.73 61.06 -86.23
C ILE A 311 88.80 62.30 -87.10
N ASN A 312 88.03 63.34 -86.75
CA ASN A 312 88.00 64.60 -87.49
C ASN A 312 89.39 65.29 -87.48
N SER A 313 90.12 65.21 -86.37
CA SER A 313 91.49 65.75 -86.26
C SER A 313 92.50 64.93 -87.07
N LEU A 314 92.40 63.60 -87.06
CA LEU A 314 93.25 62.68 -87.84
C LEU A 314 93.00 62.75 -89.34
N GLN A 315 91.76 63.08 -89.76
CA GLN A 315 91.44 63.35 -91.16
C GLN A 315 92.08 64.66 -91.65
N ARG A 316 92.25 65.66 -90.78
CA ARG A 316 92.86 66.96 -91.11
C ARG A 316 94.38 66.99 -91.06
N HIS A 317 95.04 66.05 -90.37
CA HIS A 317 96.51 65.97 -90.28
C HIS A 317 97.11 64.86 -91.18
N ASN A 318 98.17 65.22 -91.92
CA ASN A 318 99.00 64.31 -92.72
C ASN A 318 99.96 63.51 -91.81
N LEU A 319 99.43 62.47 -91.15
CA LEU A 319 100.24 61.48 -90.45
C LEU A 319 100.69 60.38 -91.42
N VAL A 320 101.90 59.87 -91.19
CA VAL A 320 102.54 58.77 -91.93
C VAL A 320 101.64 57.51 -91.89
N SER A 321 101.42 56.88 -93.05
CA SER A 321 100.30 55.98 -93.35
C SER A 321 100.18 54.73 -92.44
N GLN A 322 101.25 54.27 -91.80
CA GLN A 322 101.24 53.01 -91.05
C GLN A 322 100.49 53.05 -89.70
N GLN A 323 100.38 54.20 -89.04
CA GLN A 323 99.67 54.31 -87.75
C GLN A 323 98.25 54.90 -87.86
N LYS A 324 97.94 55.53 -89.00
CA LYS A 324 96.67 56.23 -89.22
C LYS A 324 95.47 55.27 -89.32
N VAL A 325 95.65 54.13 -89.96
CA VAL A 325 94.60 53.11 -90.16
C VAL A 325 94.13 52.48 -88.83
N PRO A 326 95.00 51.91 -87.97
CA PRO A 326 94.54 51.30 -86.72
C PRO A 326 93.87 52.29 -85.75
N LEU A 327 94.35 53.54 -85.71
CA LEU A 327 93.72 54.60 -84.90
C LEU A 327 92.32 54.98 -85.40
N LEU A 328 92.14 55.13 -86.73
CA LEU A 328 90.83 55.36 -87.33
C LEU A 328 89.87 54.19 -87.06
N THR A 329 90.34 52.95 -87.19
CA THR A 329 89.54 51.76 -86.91
C THR A 329 89.10 51.70 -85.45
N ASN A 330 90.02 51.98 -84.52
CA ASN A 330 89.72 52.00 -83.08
C ASN A 330 88.71 53.09 -82.72
N PHE A 331 88.86 54.31 -83.25
CA PHE A 331 87.89 55.37 -83.00
C PHE A 331 86.53 55.11 -83.66
N ALA A 332 86.49 54.52 -84.87
CA ALA A 332 85.25 54.12 -85.51
C ALA A 332 84.52 53.00 -84.75
N LEU A 333 85.28 52.08 -84.13
CA LEU A 333 84.74 51.02 -83.28
C LEU A 333 84.09 51.60 -82.02
N ILE A 334 84.73 52.62 -81.39
CA ILE A 334 84.16 53.34 -80.24
C ILE A 334 82.83 54.00 -80.62
N VAL A 335 82.75 54.69 -81.78
CA VAL A 335 81.51 55.33 -82.24
C VAL A 335 80.40 54.29 -82.51
N ARG A 336 80.72 53.14 -83.12
CA ARG A 336 79.75 52.05 -83.33
C ARG A 336 79.24 51.44 -82.03
N PHE A 337 80.12 51.24 -81.05
CA PHE A 337 79.73 50.70 -79.74
C PHE A 337 78.73 51.63 -79.02
N LEU A 338 78.82 52.94 -79.25
CA LEU A 338 77.88 53.92 -78.72
C LEU A 338 76.56 54.02 -79.49
N ALA A 339 76.55 53.73 -80.78
CA ALA A 339 75.30 53.54 -81.51
C ALA A 339 74.52 52.34 -80.93
N LEU A 340 75.23 51.26 -80.58
CA LEU A 340 74.63 50.10 -79.89
C LEU A 340 74.13 50.47 -78.49
N GLY A 341 74.93 51.21 -77.70
CA GLY A 341 74.51 51.70 -76.38
C GLY A 341 73.29 52.64 -76.42
N SER A 342 73.13 53.41 -77.50
CA SER A 342 71.95 54.25 -77.70
C SER A 342 70.70 53.43 -78.08
N ALA A 343 70.87 52.37 -78.88
CA ALA A 343 69.79 51.44 -79.20
C ALA A 343 69.28 50.69 -77.94
N ILE A 344 70.19 50.23 -77.08
CA ILE A 344 69.83 49.58 -75.80
C ILE A 344 69.06 50.54 -74.89
N ARG A 345 69.46 51.82 -74.82
CA ARG A 345 68.73 52.84 -74.04
C ARG A 345 67.31 53.04 -74.57
N ASP A 346 67.13 53.08 -75.88
CA ASP A 346 65.82 53.31 -76.51
C ASP A 346 64.90 52.06 -76.39
N GLU A 347 65.49 50.87 -76.21
CA GLU A 347 64.77 49.63 -75.88
C GLU A 347 64.39 49.53 -74.38
N ILE A 348 65.26 49.98 -73.49
CA ILE A 348 65.01 50.02 -72.02
C ILE A 348 64.05 51.16 -71.65
N THR A 349 64.07 52.26 -72.41
CA THR A 349 63.19 53.42 -72.21
C THR A 349 62.25 53.54 -73.41
N PRO A 350 61.31 52.59 -73.61
CA PRO A 350 60.36 52.72 -74.70
C PRO A 350 59.64 54.07 -74.54
N PRO A 351 59.52 54.89 -75.60
CA PRO A 351 58.68 56.07 -75.53
C PRO A 351 57.30 55.58 -75.11
N MET A 352 56.76 56.13 -74.01
CA MET A 352 55.43 55.82 -73.52
C MET A 352 54.40 56.14 -74.61
N ARG A 353 54.22 55.21 -75.56
CA ARG A 353 53.02 55.14 -76.37
C ARG A 353 51.92 54.80 -75.39
N HIS A 354 51.00 55.76 -75.22
CA HIS A 354 49.77 55.59 -74.46
C HIS A 354 49.05 54.31 -74.88
N ARG A 355 49.34 53.19 -74.21
CA ARG A 355 48.43 52.05 -74.12
C ARG A 355 47.43 52.41 -73.04
N ARG A 356 46.36 53.10 -73.45
CA ARG A 356 45.04 52.92 -72.82
C ARG A 356 44.67 51.45 -73.06
N SER A 357 44.97 50.59 -72.10
CA SER A 357 44.27 49.32 -71.94
C SER A 357 43.43 49.42 -70.69
N THR A 358 42.13 49.44 -70.92
CA THR A 358 41.04 49.15 -70.00
C THR A 358 41.42 48.04 -69.03
N VAL A 359 41.55 48.36 -67.75
CA VAL A 359 41.60 47.37 -66.68
C VAL A 359 40.21 47.30 -66.08
N GLU A 360 39.63 46.12 -66.20
CA GLU A 360 38.36 45.70 -65.64
C GLU A 360 38.36 45.91 -64.12
N THR A 361 37.36 46.66 -63.67
CA THR A 361 36.94 46.76 -62.27
C THR A 361 36.55 45.38 -61.75
N SER A 362 37.50 44.63 -61.20
CA SER A 362 37.21 43.53 -60.28
C SER A 362 36.94 44.14 -58.91
N ARG A 363 35.64 44.40 -58.67
CA ARG A 363 35.08 44.65 -57.34
C ARG A 363 35.56 43.56 -56.38
N THR A 364 36.42 43.92 -55.43
CA THR A 364 36.52 43.19 -54.17
C THR A 364 35.32 43.58 -53.32
N GLU A 365 34.36 42.64 -53.22
CA GLU A 365 33.22 42.72 -52.33
C GLU A 365 33.71 42.87 -50.89
N THR A 366 33.66 44.09 -50.38
CA THR A 366 33.68 44.34 -48.95
C THR A 366 32.32 43.90 -48.42
N VAL A 367 32.23 42.67 -47.94
CA VAL A 367 31.06 42.17 -47.20
C VAL A 367 31.00 42.93 -45.88
N ALA A 368 30.35 44.08 -45.92
CA ALA A 368 29.83 44.75 -44.74
C ALA A 368 28.72 43.87 -44.17
N TYR A 369 29.03 43.10 -43.13
CA TYR A 369 28.02 42.52 -42.25
C TYR A 369 27.34 43.67 -41.50
N ALA A 370 26.31 44.23 -42.13
CA ALA A 370 25.31 45.02 -41.45
C ALA A 370 24.54 44.09 -40.49
N ALA A 371 24.88 44.18 -39.21
CA ALA A 371 24.07 43.65 -38.13
C ALA A 371 22.71 44.35 -38.19
N THR A 372 21.71 43.64 -38.72
CA THR A 372 20.31 44.03 -38.62
C THR A 372 19.89 43.85 -37.17
N ALA A 373 19.98 44.93 -36.39
CA ALA A 373 19.21 45.08 -35.16
C ALA A 373 17.73 45.11 -35.54
N LYS A 374 17.10 43.94 -35.56
CA LYS A 374 15.66 43.77 -35.77
C LYS A 374 14.95 44.17 -34.48
N THR A 375 14.65 45.45 -34.35
CA THR A 375 13.55 45.93 -33.51
C THR A 375 12.27 45.22 -33.93
N ARG A 376 11.77 44.31 -33.08
CA ARG A 376 10.37 43.89 -33.08
C ARG A 376 9.74 44.38 -31.78
N ALA A 377 9.30 45.63 -31.82
CA ALA A 377 8.19 46.07 -30.99
C ALA A 377 6.90 45.61 -31.68
N SER A 378 6.11 44.76 -31.02
CA SER A 378 4.64 44.74 -31.11
C SER A 378 4.10 43.62 -30.23
N SER A 379 3.66 43.99 -29.03
CA SER A 379 2.39 43.55 -28.43
C SER A 379 2.20 44.26 -27.09
N GLN A 380 1.87 45.56 -27.18
CA GLN A 380 1.00 46.21 -26.21
C GLN A 380 -0.42 46.07 -26.77
N ALA A 381 -1.20 45.15 -26.22
CA ALA A 381 -2.67 45.13 -26.31
C ALA A 381 -3.19 44.08 -25.33
N SER A 382 -3.63 44.55 -24.15
CA SER A 382 -4.82 44.11 -23.41
C SER A 382 -4.63 44.34 -21.91
N LEU A 383 -4.66 45.63 -21.53
CA LEU A 383 -5.42 46.04 -20.36
C LEU A 383 -6.86 46.14 -20.87
N ASP A 384 -7.68 45.14 -20.52
CA ASP A 384 -9.14 45.22 -20.37
C ASP A 384 -9.65 43.80 -20.03
N ASN A 385 -9.77 43.52 -18.73
CA ASN A 385 -10.89 42.71 -18.19
C ASN A 385 -10.84 42.67 -16.66
N ILE A 386 -11.27 43.78 -16.07
CA ILE A 386 -12.03 43.78 -14.81
C ILE A 386 -13.46 44.09 -15.22
N THR A 387 -14.31 43.07 -15.38
CA THR A 387 -15.75 43.04 -15.02
C THR A 387 -16.38 41.71 -15.48
N ASN A 388 -17.35 41.23 -14.69
CA ASN A 388 -18.24 40.06 -14.85
C ASN A 388 -17.64 38.75 -14.32
N ILE A 389 -18.00 38.19 -13.15
CA ILE A 389 -19.29 38.09 -12.44
C ILE A 389 -20.46 37.76 -13.39
N SER A 390 -20.90 36.50 -13.26
CA SER A 390 -22.19 35.88 -13.67
C SER A 390 -22.06 34.87 -14.82
N ASP A 391 -21.92 33.59 -14.46
CA ASP A 391 -22.82 32.51 -14.94
C ASP A 391 -22.30 31.13 -14.49
N VAL A 392 -22.57 30.83 -13.21
CA VAL A 392 -22.66 29.45 -12.74
C VAL A 392 -24.02 28.92 -13.19
N LYS A 393 -24.05 28.28 -14.37
CA LYS A 393 -25.21 27.54 -14.83
C LYS A 393 -25.20 26.16 -14.18
N THR A 394 -26.12 26.01 -13.25
CA THR A 394 -26.63 24.76 -12.67
C THR A 394 -26.78 23.66 -13.72
N HIS A 395 -26.08 22.53 -13.52
CA HIS A 395 -26.57 21.22 -13.95
C HIS A 395 -26.67 20.32 -12.72
N ILE A 396 -27.81 20.47 -12.05
CA ILE A 396 -28.47 19.37 -11.35
C ILE A 396 -29.24 18.62 -12.44
N SER A 397 -28.89 17.36 -12.68
CA SER A 397 -29.81 16.39 -13.26
C SER A 397 -29.51 15.04 -12.63
N THR A 398 -30.22 14.79 -11.52
CA THR A 398 -30.88 13.53 -11.17
C THR A 398 -30.32 12.23 -11.77
N ARG A 399 -29.60 11.48 -10.92
CA ARG A 399 -30.07 10.18 -10.43
C ARG A 399 -29.42 9.81 -9.12
#